data_AF-A0A3M7KWE9-F1
#
_entry.id   AF-A0A3M7KWE9-F1
#
_cell.length_a   1.000
_cell.length_b   1.000
_cell.length_c   1.000
_cell.angle_alpha   90.00
_cell.angle_beta   90.00
_cell.angle_gamma   90.00
#
_symmetry.space_group_name_H-M   'P 1'
#
loop_
_entity.id
_entity.type
_entity.pdbx_description
1 polymer ?
#
loop_
_entity_poly.entity_id
_entity_poly.type
_entity_poly.pdbx_seq_one_letter_code
_entity_poly.pdbx_strand_id
1 'polypeptide(L)'
;MEIRTVPRPDVLHRSATEIVWPASSRQEKFAAKVHRVLGNVLMHDAVLRQSLVERYGFAVEEARSIDNLKAFLLWDSYSGHEREAAKELARRKGRLRSAVAGGLGVRNAPLLVFRKSGMSSEEARLESVLEGLAIEDLPSQRGF
;
A
#
# COMPACT_ATOMS: atom_id res chain seq x y z
N MET A 1 34.73 38.47 -7.56
CA MET A 1 34.19 37.45 -8.47
C MET A 1 34.01 36.19 -7.65
N GLU A 2 32.83 36.02 -7.05
CA GLU A 2 32.57 34.94 -6.09
C GLU A 2 32.17 33.67 -6.82
N ILE A 3 32.98 32.61 -6.69
CA ILE A 3 32.65 31.27 -7.17
C ILE A 3 31.72 30.66 -6.12
N ARG A 4 30.42 30.70 -6.38
CA ARG A 4 29.43 29.97 -5.58
C ARG A 4 29.56 28.49 -5.90
N THR A 5 30.20 27.75 -5.00
CA THR A 5 30.09 26.29 -4.90
C THR A 5 28.63 25.93 -4.66
N VAL A 6 28.01 25.28 -5.64
CA VAL A 6 26.66 24.73 -5.51
C VAL A 6 26.76 23.51 -4.58
N PRO A 7 26.05 23.47 -3.43
CA PRO A 7 26.01 22.25 -2.63
C PRO A 7 25.28 21.18 -3.44
N ARG A 8 25.90 20.00 -3.55
CA ARG A 8 25.23 18.80 -4.07
C ARG A 8 24.01 18.56 -3.20
N PRO A 9 22.78 18.46 -3.75
CA PRO A 9 21.66 18.04 -2.93
C PRO A 9 21.93 16.60 -2.53
N ASP A 10 22.16 16.42 -1.23
CA ASP A 10 22.13 15.14 -0.55
C ASP A 10 20.92 14.34 -1.02
N VAL A 11 21.14 13.04 -1.19
CA VAL A 11 20.13 12.04 -1.51
C VAL A 11 19.16 11.97 -0.34
N LEU A 12 18.26 12.94 -0.28
CA LEU A 12 17.21 13.06 0.72
C LEU A 12 16.29 11.88 0.53
N HIS A 13 16.32 11.01 1.54
CA HIS A 13 15.26 10.12 1.98
C HIS A 13 13.89 10.60 1.46
N ARG A 14 13.43 10.03 0.34
CA ARG A 14 12.09 10.30 -0.19
C ARG A 14 11.09 9.62 0.72
N SER A 15 10.64 10.36 1.72
CA SER A 15 9.38 10.10 2.41
C SER A 15 8.29 9.87 1.36
N ALA A 16 7.49 8.84 1.57
CA ALA A 16 6.51 8.29 0.63
C ALA A 16 5.30 9.21 0.35
N THR A 17 5.46 10.53 0.38
CA THR A 17 4.36 11.50 0.44
C THR A 17 4.10 12.29 -0.84
N GLU A 18 4.93 12.18 -1.87
CA GLU A 18 4.65 12.84 -3.16
C GLU A 18 4.54 11.81 -4.28
N ILE A 19 3.31 11.37 -4.54
CA ILE A 19 2.96 10.76 -5.81
C ILE A 19 3.00 11.89 -6.85
N VAL A 20 4.08 11.95 -7.63
CA VAL A 20 4.37 13.00 -8.60
C VAL A 20 3.24 13.10 -9.64
N TRP A 21 2.74 14.32 -9.86
CA TRP A 21 1.75 14.67 -10.88
C TRP A 21 2.42 15.41 -12.06
N PRO A 22 1.96 15.23 -13.31
CA PRO A 22 0.87 14.36 -13.76
C PRO A 22 1.26 12.89 -13.92
N ALA A 23 0.33 12.00 -13.57
CA ALA A 23 0.44 10.59 -13.94
C ALA A 23 0.28 10.43 -15.45
N SER A 24 1.07 9.54 -16.05
CA SER A 24 0.85 9.12 -17.43
C SER A 24 -0.45 8.33 -17.55
N SER A 25 -1.11 8.38 -18.70
CA SER A 25 -2.33 7.61 -18.96
C SER A 25 -2.14 6.10 -18.77
N ARG A 26 -0.91 5.60 -18.89
CA ARG A 26 -0.58 4.19 -18.60
C ARG A 26 -0.67 3.88 -17.11
N GLN A 27 -0.12 4.76 -16.26
CA GLN A 27 -0.19 4.63 -14.81
C GLN A 27 -1.63 4.73 -14.29
N GLU A 28 -2.42 5.66 -14.83
CA GLU A 28 -3.84 5.79 -14.50
C GLU A 28 -4.63 4.54 -14.87
N LYS A 29 -4.48 4.05 -16.10
CA LYS A 29 -5.12 2.81 -16.56
C LYS A 29 -4.73 1.62 -15.71
N PHE A 30 -3.46 1.52 -15.34
CA PHE A 30 -2.97 0.46 -14.47
C PHE A 30 -3.59 0.54 -13.08
N ALA A 31 -3.57 1.72 -12.44
CA ALA A 31 -4.15 1.93 -11.12
C ALA A 31 -5.65 1.63 -11.09
N ALA A 32 -6.40 2.13 -12.09
CA ALA A 32 -7.82 1.83 -12.26
C ALA A 32 -8.09 0.33 -12.44
N LYS A 33 -7.23 -0.36 -13.21
CA LYS A 33 -7.33 -1.82 -13.38
C LYS A 33 -7.10 -2.55 -12.05
N VAL A 34 -6.08 -2.15 -11.28
CA VAL A 34 -5.81 -2.73 -9.96
C VAL A 34 -6.98 -2.49 -9.01
N HIS A 35 -7.51 -1.27 -8.94
CA HIS A 35 -8.66 -0.92 -8.11
C HIS A 35 -9.88 -1.81 -8.42
N ARG A 36 -10.23 -1.91 -9.71
CA ARG A 36 -11.34 -2.76 -10.17
C ARG A 36 -11.13 -4.24 -9.82
N VAL A 37 -9.94 -4.78 -10.09
CA VAL A 37 -9.64 -6.19 -9.80
C VAL A 37 -9.68 -6.45 -8.30
N LEU A 38 -9.14 -5.55 -7.49
CA LEU A 38 -9.16 -5.66 -6.04
C LEU A 38 -10.60 -5.63 -5.51
N GLY A 39 -11.44 -4.72 -5.99
CA GLY A 39 -12.87 -4.69 -5.65
C GLY A 39 -13.56 -6.01 -5.98
N ASN A 40 -13.31 -6.55 -7.18
CA ASN A 40 -13.86 -7.86 -7.56
C ASN A 40 -13.38 -8.98 -6.63
N VAL A 41 -12.08 -9.03 -6.32
CA VAL A 41 -11.49 -10.01 -5.40
C VAL A 41 -12.15 -9.94 -4.02
N LEU A 42 -12.30 -8.73 -3.47
CA LEU A 42 -12.92 -8.50 -2.16
C LEU A 42 -14.38 -8.96 -2.11
N MET A 43 -15.11 -8.88 -3.22
CA MET A 43 -16.51 -9.30 -3.28
C MET A 43 -16.71 -10.79 -3.55
N HIS A 44 -15.80 -11.43 -4.29
CA HIS A 44 -15.98 -12.82 -4.75
C HIS A 44 -15.18 -13.86 -3.95
N ASP A 45 -14.11 -13.46 -3.27
CA ASP A 45 -13.45 -14.34 -2.29
C ASP A 45 -14.22 -14.25 -0.97
N ALA A 46 -15.00 -15.29 -0.65
CA ALA A 46 -15.84 -15.33 0.55
C ALA A 46 -15.07 -15.10 1.86
N VAL A 47 -13.82 -15.58 1.94
CA VAL A 47 -12.98 -15.41 3.12
C VAL A 47 -12.57 -13.95 3.27
N LEU A 48 -12.11 -13.32 2.18
CA LEU A 48 -11.74 -11.90 2.20
C LEU A 48 -12.94 -11.00 2.43
N ARG A 49 -14.07 -11.28 1.78
CA ARG A 49 -15.32 -10.54 1.97
C ARG A 49 -15.75 -10.54 3.43
N GLN A 50 -15.84 -11.72 4.04
CA GLN A 50 -16.30 -11.84 5.42
C GLN A 50 -15.31 -11.21 6.40
N SER A 51 -14.00 -11.45 6.21
CA SER A 51 -12.98 -11.01 7.17
C SER A 51 -12.66 -9.51 7.13
N LEU A 52 -12.78 -8.86 5.97
CA LEU A 52 -12.41 -7.45 5.79
C LEU A 52 -13.65 -6.58 5.53
N VAL A 53 -14.44 -6.93 4.53
CA VAL A 53 -15.54 -6.09 4.03
C VAL A 53 -16.71 -6.12 5.00
N GLU A 54 -17.27 -7.30 5.28
CA GLU A 54 -18.48 -7.40 6.12
C GLU A 54 -18.19 -7.08 7.59
N ARG A 55 -17.06 -7.58 8.10
CA ARG A 55 -16.71 -7.44 9.52
C ARG A 55 -16.24 -6.03 9.89
N TYR A 56 -15.47 -5.38 9.02
CA TYR A 56 -14.83 -4.10 9.35
C TYR A 56 -15.16 -2.97 8.38
N GLY A 57 -16.00 -3.20 7.37
CA GLY A 57 -16.33 -2.19 6.38
C GLY A 57 -15.16 -1.80 5.48
N PHE A 58 -14.16 -2.68 5.33
CA PHE A 58 -12.97 -2.37 4.55
C PHE A 58 -13.33 -2.05 3.09
N ALA A 59 -12.99 -0.85 2.65
CA ALA A 59 -13.20 -0.39 1.29
C ALA A 59 -11.95 0.35 0.79
N VAL A 60 -11.64 0.20 -0.50
CA VAL A 60 -10.58 0.98 -1.16
C VAL A 60 -11.23 2.13 -1.92
N GLU A 61 -10.92 3.34 -1.52
CA GLU A 61 -11.47 4.57 -2.08
C GLU A 61 -10.74 4.99 -3.34
N GLU A 62 -9.41 4.88 -3.33
CA GLU A 62 -8.56 5.36 -4.41
C GLU A 62 -7.37 4.41 -4.66
N ALA A 63 -6.93 4.33 -5.92
CA ALA A 63 -5.69 3.67 -6.29
C ALA A 63 -4.82 4.58 -7.17
N ARG A 64 -3.51 4.58 -6.92
CA ARG A 64 -2.51 5.31 -7.71
C ARG A 64 -1.30 4.44 -8.02
N SER A 65 -0.57 4.76 -9.09
CA SER A 65 0.67 4.07 -9.45
C SER A 65 1.68 5.03 -10.06
N ILE A 66 2.97 4.77 -9.82
CA ILE A 66 4.09 5.56 -10.36
C ILE A 66 4.93 4.77 -11.37
N ASP A 67 4.89 3.45 -11.34
CA ASP A 67 5.81 2.58 -12.10
C ASP A 67 5.10 1.37 -12.73
N ASN A 68 3.79 1.21 -12.53
CA ASN A 68 3.02 0.01 -12.87
C ASN A 68 3.50 -1.28 -12.17
N LEU A 69 4.37 -1.15 -11.17
CA LEU A 69 4.87 -2.24 -10.33
C LEU A 69 4.27 -2.15 -8.92
N LYS A 70 3.91 -0.93 -8.49
CA LYS A 70 3.27 -0.64 -7.21
C LYS A 70 1.91 0.01 -7.42
N ALA A 71 0.95 -0.37 -6.59
CA ALA A 71 -0.32 0.32 -6.45
C ALA A 71 -0.45 0.82 -5.01
N PHE A 72 -0.59 2.13 -4.86
CA PHE A 72 -0.87 2.82 -3.61
C PHE A 72 -2.38 2.93 -3.47
N LEU A 73 -2.92 2.33 -2.41
CA LEU A 73 -4.34 2.13 -2.19
C LEU A 73 -4.75 2.89 -0.94
N LEU A 74 -5.63 3.87 -1.12
CA LEU A 74 -6.25 4.58 -0.02
C LEU A 74 -7.49 3.80 0.43
N TRP A 75 -7.58 3.49 1.72
CA TRP A 75 -8.65 2.63 2.25
C TRP A 75 -9.33 3.20 3.49
N ASP A 76 -10.59 2.82 3.69
CA ASP A 76 -11.39 3.14 4.86
C ASP A 76 -12.07 1.89 5.44
N SER A 77 -12.61 2.04 6.65
CA SER A 77 -13.33 1.04 7.43
C SER A 77 -14.48 1.69 8.18
N TYR A 78 -15.31 0.89 8.84
CA TYR A 78 -16.24 1.43 9.84
C TYR A 78 -15.48 2.15 10.96
N SER A 79 -16.09 3.22 11.48
CA SER A 79 -15.55 3.99 12.60
C SER A 79 -15.30 3.07 13.81
N GLY A 80 -14.12 3.20 14.42
CA GLY A 80 -13.72 2.42 15.59
C GLY A 80 -13.22 1.00 15.28
N HIS A 81 -13.10 0.63 14.01
CA HIS A 81 -12.55 -0.66 13.55
C HIS A 81 -11.23 -0.54 12.80
N GLU A 82 -10.64 0.65 12.74
CA GLU A 82 -9.49 0.97 11.89
C GLU A 82 -8.29 0.09 12.23
N ARG A 83 -8.00 -0.10 13.51
CA ARG A 83 -6.85 -0.87 13.98
C ARG A 83 -7.02 -2.37 13.69
N GLU A 84 -8.22 -2.89 13.91
CA GLU A 84 -8.57 -4.29 13.67
C GLU A 84 -8.59 -4.59 12.17
N ALA A 85 -9.14 -3.68 11.36
CA ALA A 85 -9.11 -3.73 9.91
C ALA A 85 -7.67 -3.73 9.39
N ALA A 86 -6.80 -2.83 9.89
CA ALA A 86 -5.39 -2.78 9.51
C ALA A 86 -4.65 -4.08 9.87
N LYS A 87 -4.89 -4.64 11.06
CA LYS A 87 -4.31 -5.93 11.47
C LYS A 87 -4.76 -7.08 10.58
N GLU A 88 -6.06 -7.18 10.28
CA GLU A 88 -6.57 -8.24 9.41
C GLU A 88 -6.09 -8.05 7.97
N LEU A 89 -6.01 -6.81 7.48
CA LEU A 89 -5.44 -6.47 6.19
C LEU A 89 -3.98 -6.93 6.09
N ALA A 90 -3.16 -6.66 7.10
CA ALA A 90 -1.78 -7.12 7.17
C ALA A 90 -1.68 -8.65 7.13
N ARG A 91 -2.52 -9.36 7.89
CA ARG A 91 -2.61 -10.83 7.88
C ARG A 91 -3.01 -11.41 6.52
N ARG A 92 -3.89 -10.71 5.79
CA ARG A 92 -4.41 -11.17 4.48
C ARG A 92 -3.66 -10.60 3.28
N LYS A 93 -2.67 -9.73 3.48
CA LYS A 93 -1.93 -9.02 2.42
C LYS A 93 -1.37 -9.96 1.34
N GLY A 94 -0.79 -11.09 1.75
CA GLY A 94 -0.27 -12.10 0.81
C GLY A 94 -1.36 -12.72 -0.06
N ARG A 95 -2.50 -13.11 0.55
CA ARG A 95 -3.65 -13.67 -0.16
C ARG A 95 -4.27 -12.65 -1.12
N LEU A 96 -4.48 -11.43 -0.66
CA LEU A 96 -4.96 -10.32 -1.48
C LEU A 96 -4.08 -10.09 -2.69
N ARG A 97 -2.76 -10.03 -2.47
CA ARG A 97 -1.79 -9.84 -3.56
C ARG A 97 -1.86 -10.97 -4.59
N SER A 98 -1.91 -12.23 -4.16
CA SER A 98 -2.03 -13.39 -5.05
C SER A 98 -3.35 -13.39 -5.84
N ALA A 99 -4.47 -13.08 -5.18
CA ALA A 99 -5.78 -13.01 -5.82
C ALA A 99 -5.85 -11.87 -6.85
N VAL A 100 -5.28 -10.71 -6.52
CA VAL A 100 -5.14 -9.59 -7.48
C VAL A 100 -4.26 -9.98 -8.66
N ALA A 101 -3.17 -10.71 -8.44
CA ALA A 101 -2.33 -11.24 -9.53
C ALA A 101 -3.14 -12.11 -10.50
N GLY A 102 -3.93 -13.03 -9.94
CA GLY A 102 -4.83 -13.90 -10.70
C GLY A 102 -5.87 -13.10 -11.50
N GLY A 103 -6.51 -12.12 -10.87
CA GLY A 103 -7.49 -11.26 -11.54
C GLY A 103 -6.88 -10.32 -12.59
N LEU A 104 -5.61 -9.93 -12.44
CA LEU A 104 -4.88 -9.16 -13.45
C LEU A 104 -4.38 -10.02 -14.61
N GLY A 105 -4.30 -11.34 -14.43
CA GLY A 105 -3.73 -12.29 -15.40
C GLY A 105 -2.20 -12.19 -15.52
N VAL A 106 -1.51 -11.83 -14.43
CA VAL A 106 -0.05 -11.61 -14.44
C VAL A 106 0.66 -12.61 -13.53
N ARG A 107 1.85 -13.06 -13.96
CA ARG A 107 2.70 -13.94 -13.15
C ARG A 107 3.25 -13.25 -11.91
N ASN A 108 3.61 -11.96 -12.05
CA ASN A 108 4.16 -11.16 -10.96
C ASN A 108 3.13 -10.12 -10.52
N ALA A 109 2.59 -10.32 -9.32
CA ALA A 109 1.64 -9.40 -8.72
C ALA A 109 2.31 -8.05 -8.42
N PRO A 110 1.65 -6.91 -8.69
CA PRO A 110 2.16 -5.64 -8.21
C PRO A 110 2.23 -5.62 -6.69
N LEU A 111 3.12 -4.80 -6.15
CA LEU A 111 3.14 -4.51 -4.73
C LEU A 111 1.92 -3.66 -4.39
N LEU A 112 1.10 -4.13 -3.45
CA LEU A 112 -0.03 -3.39 -2.91
C LEU A 112 0.41 -2.68 -1.64
N VAL A 113 0.35 -1.35 -1.65
CA VAL A 113 0.70 -0.48 -0.53
C VAL A 113 -0.58 0.16 -0.03
N PHE A 114 -1.01 -0.19 1.17
CA PHE A 114 -2.27 0.28 1.73
C PHE A 114 -2.01 1.44 2.70
N ARG A 115 -2.79 2.51 2.57
CA ARG A 115 -2.76 3.67 3.48
C ARG A 115 -4.18 4.01 3.91
N LYS A 116 -4.38 4.24 5.20
CA LYS A 116 -5.70 4.61 5.73
C LYS A 116 -6.09 6.04 5.31
N SER A 117 -7.31 6.22 4.84
CA SER A 117 -7.95 7.52 4.58
C SER A 117 -8.05 8.32 5.88
N GLY A 118 -7.69 9.61 5.82
CA GLY A 118 -7.77 10.51 6.97
C GLY A 118 -6.58 10.45 7.93
N MET A 119 -5.56 9.61 7.69
CA MET A 119 -4.31 9.68 8.47
C MET A 119 -3.57 10.98 8.18
N SER A 120 -3.25 11.72 9.25
CA SER A 120 -2.35 12.85 9.20
C SER A 120 -0.96 12.44 8.69
N SER A 121 -0.20 13.40 8.19
CA SER A 121 1.17 13.16 7.69
C SER A 121 2.10 12.60 8.78
N GLU A 122 1.83 12.90 10.04
CA GLU A 122 2.59 12.40 11.20
C GLU A 122 2.29 10.93 11.48
N GLU A 123 1.01 10.53 11.45
CA GLU A 123 0.59 9.14 11.63
C GLU A 123 1.10 8.23 10.51
N ALA A 124 1.05 8.71 9.27
CA ALA A 124 1.60 7.98 8.12
C ALA A 124 3.13 7.81 8.22
N ARG A 125 3.83 8.82 8.77
CA ARG A 125 5.29 8.75 9.00
C ARG A 125 5.62 7.74 10.08
N LEU A 126 4.87 7.74 11.18
CA LEU A 126 5.03 6.78 12.27
C LEU A 126 4.77 5.34 11.80
N GLU A 127 3.71 5.12 11.03
CA GLU A 127 3.40 3.79 10.48
C GLU A 127 4.50 3.31 9.53
N SER A 128 5.04 4.18 8.67
CA SER A 128 6.17 3.85 7.80
C SER A 128 7.45 3.50 8.56
N VAL A 129 7.71 4.13 9.71
CA VAL A 129 8.86 3.80 10.57
C VAL A 129 8.63 2.46 11.26
N LEU A 130 7.42 2.21 11.77
CA LEU A 130 7.06 0.94 12.41
C LEU A 130 7.09 -0.24 11.43
N GLU A 131 6.63 -0.06 10.19
CA GLU A 131 6.77 -1.08 9.14
C GLU A 131 8.25 -1.35 8.79
N GLY A 132 9.12 -0.33 8.83
CA GLY A 132 10.56 -0.50 8.64
C GLY A 132 11.22 -1.29 9.77
N LEU A 133 10.83 -1.03 11.03
CA LEU A 133 11.35 -1.73 12.21
C LEU A 133 10.82 -3.17 12.32
N ALA A 134 9.60 -3.44 11.86
CA ALA A 134 9.03 -4.80 11.82
C ALA A 134 9.77 -5.74 10.84
N ILE A 135 10.62 -5.22 9.96
CA ILE A 135 11.49 -6.00 9.08
C ILE A 135 12.81 -6.39 9.78
N GLU A 136 13.22 -5.67 10.83
CA GLU A 136 14.46 -5.94 11.56
C GLU A 136 14.30 -6.99 12.68
N ASP A 137 13.08 -7.34 13.06
CA ASP A 137 12.80 -8.29 14.15
C ASP A 137 12.61 -9.75 13.65
N LEU A 138 13.51 -10.19 12.76
CA LEU A 138 13.76 -11.62 12.58
C LEU A 138 14.71 -12.07 13.71
N PRO A 139 14.29 -12.95 14.64
CA PRO A 139 15.23 -13.49 15.59
C PRO A 139 16.29 -14.27 14.82
N SER A 140 17.54 -13.81 14.91
CA SER A 140 18.72 -14.65 14.67
C SER A 140 18.76 -15.75 15.72
N GLN A 141 17.86 -16.72 15.63
CA GLN A 141 18.05 -18.03 16.22
C GLN A 141 18.80 -18.90 15.22
N ARG A 142 20.13 -18.85 15.32
CA ARG A 142 20.95 -20.06 15.24
C ARG A 142 22.01 -19.98 16.33
N GLY A 143 21.65 -20.50 17.50
CA GLY A 143 22.61 -21.22 18.32
C GLY A 143 22.84 -22.59 17.66
N PHE A 144 24.08 -22.89 17.32
CA PHE A 144 24.98 -23.83 17.98
C PHE A 144 26.35 -23.71 17.33
#